data_AF-A0A7X8K1W4-F1
#
_entry.id   AF-A0A7X8K1W4-F1
#
_cell.length_a   1.000
_cell.length_b   1.000
_cell.length_c   1.000
_cell.angle_alpha   90.00
_cell.angle_beta   90.00
_cell.angle_gamma   90.00
#
_symmetry.space_group_name_H-M   'P 1'
#
loop_
_entity.id
_entity.type
_entity.pdbx_description
1 polymer ?
#
loop_
_entity_poly.entity_id
_entity_poly.type
_entity_poly.pdbx_seq_one_letter_code
_entity_poly.pdbx_strand_id
1 'polypeptide(L)' 'MSNQSEFKDHVWLRHYDQGVPKHIAYPEKDLFTLLQQKVTEQPQVTALLFFGKETGWEG' A
#
# COMPACT_ATOMS: atom_id res chain seq x y z
N MET A 1 -13.52 -6.39 -25.39
CA MET A 1 -12.09 -6.38 -25.75
C MET A 1 -11.35 -7.01 -24.58
N SER A 2 -10.97 -8.28 -24.71
CA SER A 2 -10.32 -9.04 -23.64
C SER A 2 -8.84 -8.67 -23.61
N ASN A 3 -8.39 -7.96 -22.58
CA ASN A 3 -6.96 -7.76 -22.34
C ASN A 3 -6.40 -9.02 -21.68
N GLN A 4 -6.15 -10.05 -22.50
CA GLN A 4 -5.31 -11.17 -22.13
C GLN A 4 -3.85 -10.68 -22.17
N SER A 5 -3.34 -10.21 -21.03
CA SER A 5 -1.90 -10.16 -20.83
C SER A 5 -1.50 -11.52 -20.26
N GLU A 6 -1.12 -12.45 -21.14
CA GLU A 6 -0.29 -13.60 -20.79
C GLU A 6 1.02 -13.07 -20.20
N PHE A 7 1.02 -12.75 -18.92
CA PHE A 7 2.26 -12.64 -18.18
C PHE A 7 2.86 -14.04 -18.16
N LYS A 8 3.84 -14.27 -19.04
CA LYS A 8 4.78 -15.38 -18.90
C LYS A 8 5.18 -15.43 -17.43
N ASP A 9 4.72 -16.46 -16.72
CA ASP A 9 4.90 -16.58 -15.28
C ASP A 9 6.36 -16.28 -14.94
N HIS A 10 6.59 -15.21 -14.18
CA HIS A 10 7.94 -14.79 -13.87
C HIS A 10 8.65 -15.89 -13.07
N VAL A 11 9.92 -16.16 -13.36
CA VAL A 11 10.67 -17.29 -12.77
C VAL A 11 10.68 -17.23 -11.24
N TRP A 12 10.63 -16.05 -10.63
CA TRP A 12 10.60 -15.91 -9.18
C TRP A 12 9.30 -16.38 -8.52
N LEU A 13 8.19 -16.47 -9.26
CA LEU A 13 6.90 -16.94 -8.73
C LEU A 13 6.97 -18.41 -8.27
N ARG A 14 7.92 -19.20 -8.80
CA ARG A 14 8.13 -20.59 -8.35
C ARG A 14 8.67 -20.71 -6.92
N HIS A 15 9.16 -19.61 -6.37
CA HIS A 15 9.71 -19.53 -5.01
C HIS A 15 8.71 -18.94 -4.02
N TYR A 16 7.50 -18.61 -4.45
CA TYR A 16 6.46 -18.13 -3.55
C TYR A 16 5.88 -19.29 -2.75
N ASP A 17 5.64 -19.06 -1.47
CA ASP A 17 4.95 -20.03 -0.63
C ASP A 17 3.54 -20.29 -1.14
N GLN A 18 3.03 -21.49 -0.84
CA GLN A 18 1.67 -21.87 -1.21
C GLN A 18 0.66 -20.89 -0.59
N GLY A 19 -0.17 -20.29 -1.45
CA GLY A 19 -1.19 -19.32 -1.05
C GLY A 19 -0.79 -17.85 -1.23
N VAL A 20 0.48 -17.56 -1.55
CA VAL A 20 0.89 -16.20 -1.92
C VAL A 20 0.37 -15.87 -3.34
N PRO A 21 -0.41 -14.79 -3.52
CA PRO A 21 -0.90 -14.42 -4.85
C PRO A 21 0.24 -14.09 -5.81
N LYS A 22 0.17 -14.63 -7.02
CA LYS A 22 1.09 -14.29 -8.12
C LYS A 22 0.94 -12.86 -8.63
N HIS A 23 -0.23 -12.27 -8.39
CA HIS A 23 -0.57 -10.92 -8.80
C HIS A 23 -1.35 -10.25 -7.68
N ILE A 24 -1.04 -8.98 -7.45
CA ILE A 24 -1.74 -8.11 -6.51
C ILE A 24 -2.01 -6.79 -7.23
N ALA A 25 -3.27 -6.35 -7.15
CA ALA A 25 -3.67 -5.06 -7.67
C ALA A 25 -3.45 -4.01 -6.59
N TYR A 26 -2.65 -2.99 -6.92
CA TYR A 26 -2.51 -1.80 -6.10
C TYR A 26 -3.29 -0.64 -6.72
N PRO A 27 -3.76 0.32 -5.92
CA PRO A 27 -4.33 1.54 -6.46
C PRO A 27 -3.26 2.30 -7.26
N GLU A 28 -3.66 2.85 -8.40
CA GLU A 28 -2.83 3.79 -9.19
C GLU A 28 -2.81 5.17 -8.52
N LYS A 29 -2.29 5.21 -7.29
CA LYS A 29 -2.12 6.43 -6.50
C LYS A 29 -0.69 6.46 -5.97
N ASP A 30 -0.10 7.64 -5.96
CA ASP A 30 1.18 7.82 -5.29
C ASP A 30 1.01 7.71 -3.76
N LEU A 31 2.14 7.46 -3.09
CA LEU A 31 2.18 7.30 -1.64
C LEU A 31 1.69 8.56 -0.89
N PHE A 32 1.98 9.74 -1.42
CA PHE A 32 1.63 11.01 -0.78
C PHE A 32 0.12 11.24 -0.81
N THR A 33 -0.54 10.89 -1.93
CA THR A 33 -1.99 10.93 -2.06
C THR A 33 -2.66 10.02 -1.02
N LEU A 34 -2.16 8.80 -0.84
CA LEU A 34 -2.69 7.89 0.20
C LEU A 34 -2.52 8.47 1.60
N LEU A 35 -1.40 9.14 1.86
CA LEU A 35 -1.14 9.80 3.13
C LEU A 35 -2.12 10.95 3.38
N GLN A 36 -2.29 11.86 2.41
CA GLN A 36 -3.22 12.98 2.51
C GLN A 36 -4.67 12.54 2.75
N GLN A 37 -5.09 11.46 2.09
CA GLN A 37 -6.42 10.88 2.31
C GLN A 37 -6.61 10.48 3.78
N LYS A 38 -5.61 9.84 4.39
CA LYS A 38 -5.67 9.45 5.80
C LYS A 38 -5.71 10.63 6.76
N VAL A 39 -4.92 11.67 6.49
CA VAL A 39 -4.97 12.94 7.24
C VAL A 39 -6.37 13.54 7.20
N THR A 40 -7.00 13.54 6.03
CA THR A 40 -8.33 14.14 5.82
C THR A 40 -9.43 13.33 6.51
N GLU A 41 -9.37 12.00 6.43
CA GLU A 41 -10.37 11.10 7.01
C GLU A 41 -10.30 11.05 8.54
N GLN A 42 -9.09 11.15 9.11
CA GLN A 42 -8.84 10.90 10.53
C GLN A 42 -7.74 11.85 11.09
N PRO A 43 -8.00 13.17 11.12
CA PRO A 43 -6.97 14.15 11.52
C PRO A 43 -6.48 13.99 12.96
N GLN A 44 -7.33 13.46 13.84
CA GLN A 44 -7.06 13.27 15.27
C GLN A 44 -6.17 12.06 15.60
N VAL A 45 -5.78 11.24 14.62
CA VAL A 45 -4.93 10.05 14.87
C VAL A 45 -3.47 10.46 14.97
N THR A 46 -2.78 9.94 15.98
CA THR A 46 -1.35 10.11 16.17
C THR A 46 -0.58 9.63 14.94
N ALA A 47 0.13 10.55 14.28
CA ALA A 47 0.92 10.30 13.08
C ALA A 47 2.28 9.69 13.41
N LEU A 48 2.88 10.14 14.52
CA LEU A 48 4.20 9.73 14.97
C LEU A 48 4.22 9.60 16.49
N LEU A 49 4.66 8.43 16.99
CA LEU A 49 4.97 8.21 18.39
C LEU A 49 6.50 8.03 18.52
N PHE A 50 7.16 8.99 19.14
CA PHE A 50 8.61 8.98 19.31
C PHE A 50 8.98 9.26 20.77
N PHE A 51 9.62 8.29 21.44
CA PHE A 51 9.97 8.36 22.87
C PHE A 51 8.81 8.79 23.78
N GLY A 52 7.60 8.24 23.54
CA GLY A 52 6.40 8.59 24.32
C GLY A 52 5.80 9.96 24.00
N LYS A 53 6.38 10.71 23.05
CA LYS A 53 5.79 11.93 22.51
C LYS A 53 4.98 11.59 21.27
N GLU A 54 3.71 12.00 21.30
CA GLU A 54 2.78 11.87 20.20
C GLU A 54 2.73 13.16 19.39
N THR A 55 2.79 13.04 18.06
CA THR A 55 2.59 14.14 17.12
C THR A 55 1.46 13.76 16.18
N GLY A 56 0.41 14.60 16.13
CA GLY A 56 -0.68 14.49 15.15
C GLY A 56 -0.30 15.09 13.80
N TRP A 57 -1.22 15.08 12.85
CA TRP A 57 -0.96 15.60 11.50
C TRP A 57 -0.98 17.14 11.39
N GLU A 58 -1.56 17.83 12.37
CA GLU A 58 -1.71 19.29 12.40
C GLU A 58 -0.54 20.02 13.11
N GLY A 59 0.64 19.39 13.18
CA GLY A 59 1.82 19.93 13.85
C GLY A 59 2.46 21.15 13.17
#